data_AF-A0A5N7K0K2-F1
#
_entry.id   AF-A0A5N7K0K2-F1
#
_cell.length_a   1.000
_cell.length_b   1.000
_cell.length_c   1.000
_cell.angle_alpha   90.00
_cell.angle_beta   90.00
_cell.angle_gamma   90.00
#
_symmetry.space_group_name_H-M   'P 1'
#
loop_
_entity.id
_entity.type
_entity.pdbx_description
1 polymer ?
#
loop_
_entity_poly.entity_id
_entity_poly.type
_entity_poly.pdbx_seq_one_letter_code
_entity_poly.pdbx_strand_id
1 'polypeptide(L)' 'TDSLRALYLEACGYETKVFEFISLEHTNKNKMILAVKRNQPLDNAQLLEKIQALKAFYHITEHCLETLLRADGYLN' A
#
# COMPACT_ATOMS: atom_id res chain seq x y z
N THR A 1 -6.90 3.17 4.63
CA THR A 1 -6.39 3.63 3.32
C THR A 1 -4.87 3.63 3.25
N ASP A 2 -4.14 4.06 4.28
CA ASP A 2 -2.66 4.07 4.27
C ASP A 2 -2.06 2.66 4.19
N SER A 3 -2.61 1.70 4.93
CA SER A 3 -2.18 0.29 4.89
C SER A 3 -2.32 -0.31 3.49
N LEU A 4 -3.38 0.03 2.75
CA LEU A 4 -3.53 -0.40 1.35
C LEU A 4 -2.46 0.22 0.46
N ARG A 5 -2.16 1.52 0.62
CA ARG A 5 -1.09 2.18 -0.14
C ARG A 5 0.28 1.54 0.12
N ALA A 6 0.59 1.23 1.38
CA ALA A 6 1.83 0.54 1.74
C ALA A 6 1.89 -0.86 1.10
N LEU A 7 0.83 -1.66 1.22
CA LEU A 7 0.78 -2.99 0.61
C LEU A 7 0.90 -2.96 -0.92
N TYR A 8 0.28 -1.99 -1.59
CA TYR A 8 0.43 -1.83 -3.05
C TYR A 8 1.87 -1.50 -3.45
N LEU A 9 2.54 -0.62 -2.71
CA LEU A 9 3.95 -0.32 -2.93
C LEU A 9 4.81 -1.58 -2.71
N GLU A 10 4.54 -2.38 -1.67
CA GLU A 10 5.24 -3.65 -1.48
C GLU A 10 5.02 -4.64 -2.62
N ALA A 11 3.77 -4.77 -3.08
CA ALA A 11 3.42 -5.63 -4.21
C ALA A 11 4.11 -5.19 -5.52
N CYS A 12 4.42 -3.90 -5.65
CA CYS A 12 5.20 -3.32 -6.75
C CYS A 12 6.72 -3.42 -6.54
N GLY A 13 7.20 -4.16 -5.53
CA GLY A 13 8.62 -4.42 -5.29
C GLY A 13 9.34 -3.34 -4.48
N TYR A 14 8.62 -2.59 -3.66
CA TYR A 14 9.23 -1.67 -2.70
C TYR A 14 9.30 -2.30 -1.29
N GLU A 15 10.24 -1.86 -0.48
CA GLU A 15 10.17 -1.99 0.98
C GLU A 15 9.48 -0.73 1.51
N THR A 16 8.48 -0.88 2.37
CA THR A 16 7.69 0.26 2.87
C THR A 16 7.80 0.45 4.38
N LYS A 17 7.73 1.71 4.80
CA LYS A 17 7.68 2.09 6.22
C LYS A 17 6.63 3.18 6.39
N VAL A 18 5.68 2.95 7.30
CA VAL A 18 4.64 3.92 7.65
C VAL A 18 4.95 4.48 9.04
N PHE A 19 5.01 5.79 9.16
CA PHE A 19 5.28 6.46 10.44
C PHE A 19 4.51 7.77 10.56
N GLU A 20 4.31 8.22 11.80
CA GLU A 20 3.66 9.48 12.12
C GLU A 20 4.71 10.57 12.32
N PHE A 21 4.59 11.67 11.58
CA PHE A 21 5.59 12.75 11.54
C PHE A 21 5.46 13.73 12.71
N ILE A 22 4.27 13.84 13.33
CA ILE A 22 3.98 14.73 14.45
C ILE A 22 3.00 14.03 15.40
N SER A 23 3.17 14.21 16.71
CA SER A 23 2.30 13.65 17.75
C SER A 23 0.81 13.93 17.47
N LEU A 24 -0.04 12.98 17.87
CA LEU A 24 -1.51 12.99 17.67
C LEU A 24 -2.21 14.27 18.18
N GLU A 25 -1.55 15.02 19.07
CA GLU A 25 -2.07 16.21 19.73
C GLU A 25 -2.35 17.38 18.77
N HIS A 26 -1.79 17.38 17.54
CA HIS A 26 -1.86 18.55 16.67
C HIS A 26 -2.53 18.36 15.30
N THR A 27 -2.53 17.19 14.64
CA THR A 27 -3.43 16.94 13.47
C THR A 27 -3.68 15.46 13.17
N ASN A 28 -4.84 15.14 12.56
CA ASN A 28 -5.20 13.79 12.09
C ASN A 28 -4.56 13.38 10.73
N LYS A 29 -3.74 14.24 10.10
CA LYS A 29 -3.14 14.01 8.76
C LYS A 29 -1.60 14.01 8.82
N ASN A 30 -1.02 13.13 9.62
CA ASN A 30 0.43 13.13 9.88
C ASN A 30 1.14 11.83 9.47
N LYS A 31 0.51 10.95 8.68
CA LYS A 31 1.14 9.68 8.26
C LYS A 31 1.98 9.87 7.02
N MET A 32 3.26 9.51 7.11
CA MET A 32 4.21 9.46 6.01
C MET A 32 4.46 7.99 5.63
N ILE A 33 4.48 7.71 4.33
CA ILE A 33 4.87 6.41 3.78
C ILE A 33 6.19 6.60 3.03
N LEU A 34 7.25 5.96 3.52
CA LEU A 34 8.51 5.84 2.80
C LEU A 34 8.52 4.52 2.03
N ALA A 35 9.00 4.54 0.79
CA ALA A 35 9.15 3.36 -0.04
C ALA A 35 10.52 3.36 -0.74
N VAL A 36 11.27 2.28 -0.60
CA VAL A 36 12.58 2.10 -1.24
C VAL A 36 12.49 0.91 -2.20
N LYS A 37 12.89 1.09 -3.46
CA LYS A 37 12.84 0.00 -4.44
C LYS A 37 13.80 -1.10 -4.02
N ARG A 38 13.33 -2.35 -4.01
CA ARG A 38 14.18 -3.50 -3.70
C ARG A 38 15.06 -3.84 -4.90
N ASN A 39 16.29 -4.30 -4.63
CA ASN A 39 17.19 -4.81 -5.67
C ASN A 39 16.78 -6.19 -6.18
N GLN A 40 16.11 -6.99 -5.35
CA GLN A 40 15.66 -8.33 -5.71
C GLN A 40 14.13 -8.37 -5.81
N PRO A 41 13.58 -9.05 -6.81
CA PRO A 41 12.14 -9.24 -6.95
C PRO A 41 11.61 -10.08 -5.78
N LEU A 42 10.40 -9.77 -5.35
CA LEU A 42 9.66 -10.49 -4.31
C LEU A 42 8.46 -11.18 -4.96
N ASP A 43 8.16 -12.41 -4.53
CA ASP A 43 6.86 -13.02 -4.82
C ASP A 43 5.76 -12.23 -4.10
N ASN A 44 4.92 -11.55 -4.88
CA ASN A 44 3.88 -10.68 -4.36
C ASN A 44 2.53 -11.40 -4.14
N ALA A 45 2.41 -12.70 -4.41
CA ALA A 45 1.14 -13.44 -4.28
C ALA A 45 0.51 -13.27 -2.89
N GLN A 46 1.31 -13.43 -1.83
CA GLN A 46 0.85 -13.25 -0.45
C GLN A 46 0.46 -11.80 -0.12
N LEU A 47 1.08 -10.81 -0.77
CA LEU A 47 0.73 -9.41 -0.59
C LEU A 47 -0.60 -9.07 -1.26
N LEU A 48 -0.83 -9.61 -2.46
CA LEU A 48 -2.10 -9.46 -3.18
C LEU A 48 -3.25 -10.12 -2.42
N GLU A 49 -3.04 -11.29 -1.83
CA GLU A 49 -4.04 -11.94 -0.96
C GLU A 49 -4.37 -11.07 0.26
N LYS A 50 -3.36 -10.52 0.93
CA LYS A 50 -3.56 -9.57 2.05
C LYS A 50 -4.35 -8.34 1.63
N ILE A 51 -4.06 -7.78 0.45
CA ILE A 51 -4.80 -6.65 -0.11
C ILE A 51 -6.28 -7.00 -0.29
N GLN A 52 -6.59 -8.14 -0.90
CA GLN A 52 -7.98 -8.57 -1.11
C GLN A 52 -8.71 -8.84 0.21
N ALA A 53 -8.06 -9.51 1.17
CA ALA A 53 -8.61 -9.75 2.49
C ALA A 53 -8.91 -8.43 3.22
N LEU A 54 -8.01 -7.45 3.15
CA LEU A 54 -8.19 -6.14 3.77
C LEU A 54 -9.31 -5.34 3.10
N LYS A 55 -9.40 -5.37 1.77
CA LYS A 55 -10.51 -4.76 1.03
C LYS A 55 -11.84 -5.38 1.42
N ALA A 56 -11.93 -6.70 1.47
CA ALA A 56 -13.14 -7.42 1.87
C ALA A 56 -13.57 -7.06 3.30
N PHE A 57 -12.63 -7.07 4.25
CA PHE A 57 -12.89 -6.73 5.64
C PHE A 57 -13.53 -5.33 5.82
N TYR A 58 -13.01 -4.34 5.09
CA TYR A 58 -13.53 -2.97 5.13
C TYR A 58 -14.62 -2.67 4.09
N HIS A 59 -15.08 -3.68 3.34
CA HIS A 59 -16.06 -3.53 2.25
C HIS A 59 -15.66 -2.49 1.21
N ILE A 60 -14.35 -2.41 0.91
CA ILE A 60 -13.80 -1.50 -0.10
C ILE A 60 -13.92 -2.17 -1.46
N THR A 61 -14.84 -1.69 -2.29
CA THR A 61 -15.01 -2.17 -3.67
C THR A 61 -13.93 -1.58 -4.59
N GLU A 62 -13.64 -0.29 -4.45
CA GLU A 62 -12.75 0.46 -5.32
C GLU A 62 -11.66 1.19 -4.53
N HIS A 63 -10.47 1.25 -5.12
CA HIS A 63 -9.36 2.04 -4.59
C HIS A 63 -8.61 2.69 -5.75
N CYS A 64 -8.60 4.02 -5.82
CA CYS A 64 -8.01 4.77 -6.95
C CYS A 64 -6.58 4.32 -7.30
N LEU A 65 -5.70 4.11 -6.32
CA LEU A 65 -4.33 3.65 -6.59
C LEU A 65 -4.28 2.26 -7.23
N GLU A 66 -5.21 1.37 -6.90
CA GLU A 66 -5.27 0.03 -7.53
C GLU A 66 -5.58 0.17 -9.03
N THR A 67 -6.57 1.00 -9.36
CA THR A 67 -6.96 1.28 -10.75
C THR A 67 -5.80 1.84 -11.56
N LEU A 68 -5.06 2.81 -11.00
CA LEU A 68 -3.90 3.41 -11.66
C LEU A 68 -2.77 2.38 -11.87
N LEU A 69 -2.45 1.57 -10.85
CA LEU A 69 -1.39 0.58 -10.95
C LEU A 69 -1.73 -0.55 -11.95
N ARG A 70 -3.00 -0.95 -12.07
CA ARG A 70 -3.44 -1.88 -13.11
C ARG A 70 -3.33 -1.26 -14.51
N ALA A 71 -3.74 0.00 -14.67
CA ALA A 71 -3.64 0.71 -15.93
C ALA A 71 -2.19 0.85 -16.42
N ASP A 72 -1.25 1.04 -15.50
CA ASP A 72 0.19 1.15 -15.78
C ASP A 72 0.91 -0.22 -15.87
N GLY A 73 0.19 -1.34 -15.68
CA GLY A 73 0.75 -2.69 -15.81
C GLY A 73 1.60 -3.18 -14.63
N TYR A 74 1.50 -2.52 -13.47
CA TYR A 74 2.21 -2.94 -12.24
C TYR A 74 1.47 -4.03 -11.45
N LEU A 75 0.17 -4.19 -11.68
CA LEU A 75 -0.67 -5.23 -11.08
C LEU A 75 -1.33 -6.04 -12.19
N ASN A 76 -1.18 -7.36 -12.12
CA ASN A 76 -1.85 -8.32 -13.01
C ASN A 76 -3.14 -8.84 -12.37
#